data_AF-A0A955JFM0-F1
#
_entry.id   AF-A0A955JFM0-F1
#
_cell.length_a   1.000
_cell.length_b   1.000
_cell.length_c   1.000
_cell.angle_alpha   90.00
_cell.angle_beta   90.00
_cell.angle_gamma   90.00
#
_symmetry.space_group_name_H-M   'P 1'
#
loop_
_entity.id
_entity.type
_entity.pdbx_description
1 polymer ?
#
loop_
_entity_poly.entity_id
_entity_poly.type
_entity_poly.pdbx_seq_one_letter_code
_entity_poly.pdbx_strand_id
1 'polypeptide(L)'
;VLWFDECYDEVHFRFDSAQRAAGECALLIIVGSTGLTNLPRRMAGLAAGASAALLVVDPASNDFTELAESYRHGAVYHERATVAVPAIVDHLLGEGRT
;
A
#
# COMPACT_ATOMS: atom_id res chain seq x y z
N VAL A 1 -12.86 14.36 7.09
CA VAL A 1 -13.50 14.46 5.76
C VAL A 1 -12.83 15.62 5.07
N LEU A 2 -12.32 15.43 3.85
CA LEU A 2 -11.72 16.48 3.03
C LEU A 2 -12.68 16.77 1.88
N TRP A 3 -13.00 18.03 1.65
CA TRP A 3 -13.79 18.44 0.49
C TRP A 3 -12.93 18.57 -0.77
N PHE A 4 -13.59 18.63 -1.92
CA PHE A 4 -12.92 18.59 -3.23
C PHE A 4 -12.03 19.81 -3.51
N ASP A 5 -12.23 20.91 -2.78
CA ASP A 5 -11.47 22.16 -2.85
C ASP A 5 -10.48 22.35 -1.69
N GLU A 6 -10.44 21.41 -0.75
CA GLU A 6 -9.53 21.45 0.39
C GLU A 6 -8.23 20.68 0.10
N CYS A 7 -7.12 21.15 0.70
CA CYS A 7 -5.83 20.50 0.62
C CYS A 7 -5.54 19.71 1.90
N TYR A 8 -4.81 18.60 1.76
CA TYR A 8 -4.24 17.91 2.91
C TYR A 8 -3.23 18.80 3.64
N ASP A 9 -3.30 18.82 4.97
CA ASP A 9 -2.32 19.46 5.84
C ASP A 9 -1.66 18.44 6.78
N GLU A 10 -0.59 18.87 7.45
CA GLU A 10 0.11 18.02 8.41
C GLU A 10 -0.71 17.78 9.69
N VAL A 11 -1.43 18.79 10.18
CA VAL A 11 -2.10 18.73 11.50
C VAL A 11 -3.21 17.68 11.52
N HIS A 12 -4.03 17.63 10.49
CA HIS A 12 -5.21 16.78 10.40
C HIS A 12 -4.94 15.48 9.63
N PHE A 13 -4.06 15.52 8.63
CA PHE A 13 -3.87 14.40 7.70
C PHE A 13 -2.46 13.82 7.70
N ARG A 14 -1.54 14.39 8.48
CA ARG A 14 -0.14 13.95 8.53
C ARG A 14 0.50 13.93 7.15
N PHE A 15 0.12 14.88 6.30
CA PHE A 15 0.47 14.88 4.89
C PHE A 15 1.98 14.75 4.65
N ASP A 16 2.80 15.55 5.32
CA ASP A 16 4.25 15.52 5.13
C ASP A 16 4.85 14.30 5.82
N SER A 17 4.39 14.00 7.04
CA SER A 17 4.87 12.86 7.83
C SER A 17 4.63 11.51 7.14
N ALA A 18 3.45 11.30 6.56
CA ALA A 18 3.09 10.06 5.89
C ALA A 18 3.89 9.86 4.60
N GLN A 19 4.17 10.94 3.87
CA GLN A 19 4.98 10.88 2.64
C GLN A 19 6.45 10.62 2.95
N ARG A 20 6.98 11.22 4.01
CA ARG A 20 8.32 10.89 4.51
C ARG A 20 8.39 9.42 4.92
N ALA A 21 7.42 8.93 5.68
CA ALA A 21 7.35 7.52 6.06
C ALA A 21 7.30 6.58 4.83
N ALA A 22 6.57 6.93 3.79
CA ALA A 22 6.53 6.16 2.54
C ALA A 22 7.87 6.17 1.78
N GLY A 23 8.61 7.28 1.80
CA GLY A 23 9.94 7.37 1.18
C GLY A 23 11.06 6.71 1.99
N GLU A 24 10.85 6.46 3.28
CA GLU A 24 11.84 5.86 4.18
C GLU A 24 11.54 4.39 4.52
N CYS A 25 10.40 3.85 4.10
CA CYS A 25 10.03 2.47 4.44
C CYS A 25 10.83 1.44 3.63
N ALA A 26 11.01 0.26 4.21
CA ALA A 26 11.55 -0.90 3.50
C ALA A 26 10.45 -1.74 2.81
N LEU A 27 9.20 -1.58 3.24
CA LEU A 27 8.03 -2.28 2.72
C LEU A 27 6.82 -1.34 2.81
N LEU A 28 6.09 -1.19 1.71
CA LEU A 28 4.77 -0.58 1.66
C LEU A 28 3.72 -1.65 1.36
N ILE A 29 2.69 -1.72 2.20
CA ILE A 29 1.55 -2.64 2.03
C ILE A 29 0.31 -1.81 1.70
N ILE A 30 -0.35 -2.14 0.59
CA ILE A 30 -1.56 -1.49 0.10
C ILE A 30 -2.70 -2.50 0.15
N VAL A 31 -3.79 -2.19 0.84
CA VAL A 31 -4.89 -3.13 1.09
C VAL A 31 -6.22 -2.49 0.70
N GLY A 32 -6.93 -3.08 -0.28
CA GLY A 32 -8.28 -2.67 -0.68
C GLY A 32 -8.39 -1.23 -1.17
N SER A 33 -7.40 -0.76 -1.95
CA SER A 33 -7.39 0.58 -2.54
C SER A 33 -7.10 0.47 -4.02
N THR A 34 -7.82 1.24 -4.83
CA THR A 34 -7.65 1.26 -6.29
C THR A 34 -6.64 2.29 -6.78
N GLY A 35 -6.17 3.19 -5.91
CA GLY A 35 -5.19 4.22 -6.31
C GLY A 35 -5.76 5.38 -7.14
N LEU A 36 -7.10 5.52 -7.20
CA LEU A 36 -7.77 6.58 -7.95
C LEU A 36 -7.58 7.98 -7.35
N THR A 37 -7.08 8.09 -6.12
CA THR A 37 -6.75 9.38 -5.49
C THR A 37 -5.25 9.65 -5.53
N ASN A 38 -4.88 10.93 -5.66
CA ASN A 38 -3.50 11.32 -5.94
C ASN A 38 -2.51 10.98 -4.82
N LEU A 39 -2.92 11.09 -3.56
CA LEU A 39 -2.00 10.96 -2.43
C LEU A 39 -1.48 9.51 -2.24
N PRO A 40 -2.34 8.47 -2.18
CA PRO A 40 -1.87 7.08 -2.13
C PRO A 40 -0.95 6.72 -3.30
N ARG A 41 -1.27 7.18 -4.53
CA ARG A 41 -0.43 6.94 -5.69
C ARG A 41 0.95 7.60 -5.55
N ARG A 42 1.01 8.85 -5.04
CA ARG A 42 2.27 9.52 -4.73
C ARG A 42 3.09 8.73 -3.71
N MET A 43 2.47 8.20 -2.65
CA MET A 43 3.16 7.40 -1.63
C MET A 43 3.76 6.12 -2.21
N ALA A 44 3.03 5.39 -3.06
CA ALA A 44 3.56 4.20 -3.73
C ALA A 44 4.75 4.51 -4.64
N GLY A 45 4.69 5.64 -5.36
CA GLY A 45 5.82 6.12 -6.16
C GLY A 45 7.05 6.47 -5.33
N LEU A 46 6.87 7.10 -4.16
CA LEU A 46 7.96 7.40 -3.22
C LEU A 46 8.63 6.11 -2.70
N ALA A 47 7.83 5.13 -2.29
CA ALA A 47 8.33 3.85 -1.80
C ALA A 47 9.08 3.06 -2.89
N ALA A 48 8.50 2.97 -4.09
CA ALA A 48 9.16 2.32 -5.24
C ALA A 48 10.47 3.02 -5.63
N GLY A 49 10.46 4.36 -5.66
CA GLY A 49 11.66 5.16 -5.92
C GLY A 49 12.76 4.97 -4.88
N ALA A 50 12.39 4.68 -3.63
CA ALA A 50 13.30 4.33 -2.54
C ALA A 50 13.72 2.84 -2.53
N SER A 51 13.34 2.06 -3.54
CA SER A 51 13.60 0.62 -3.63
C SER A 51 12.95 -0.22 -2.53
N ALA A 52 11.89 0.28 -1.88
CA ALA A 52 11.10 -0.49 -0.93
C ALA A 52 10.40 -1.67 -1.63
N ALA A 53 10.09 -2.73 -0.89
CA ALA A 53 9.19 -3.77 -1.37
C ALA A 53 7.74 -3.25 -1.43
N LEU A 54 6.93 -3.75 -2.37
CA LEU A 54 5.51 -3.43 -2.48
C LEU A 54 4.68 -4.71 -2.34
N LEU A 55 3.71 -4.71 -1.44
CA LEU A 55 2.70 -5.76 -1.34
C LEU A 55 1.31 -5.15 -1.54
N VAL A 56 0.58 -5.61 -2.55
CA VAL A 56 -0.79 -5.17 -2.82
C VAL A 56 -1.75 -6.31 -2.56
N VAL A 57 -2.77 -6.07 -1.74
CA VAL A 57 -3.84 -7.01 -1.43
C VAL A 57 -5.14 -6.42 -1.97
N ASP A 58 -5.57 -6.92 -3.12
CA ASP A 58 -6.81 -6.48 -3.76
C ASP A 58 -7.39 -7.58 -4.66
N PRO A 59 -8.69 -7.92 -4.54
CA PRO A 59 -9.31 -8.92 -5.40
C PRO A 59 -9.40 -8.50 -6.87
N ALA A 60 -9.33 -7.20 -7.17
CA ALA A 60 -9.42 -6.67 -8.53
C ALA A 60 -8.08 -6.10 -9.01
N SER A 61 -7.84 -6.19 -10.32
CA SER A 61 -6.74 -5.46 -10.96
C SER A 61 -7.01 -3.96 -10.96
N ASN A 62 -6.01 -3.17 -10.60
CA ASN A 62 -6.04 -1.72 -10.55
C ASN A 62 -4.62 -1.13 -10.67
N ASP A 63 -4.50 0.21 -10.62
CA ASP A 63 -3.21 0.89 -10.80
C ASP A 63 -2.12 0.41 -9.83
N PHE A 64 -2.48 0.01 -8.61
CA PHE A 64 -1.50 -0.51 -7.65
C PHE A 64 -1.10 -1.95 -7.94
N THR A 65 -2.03 -2.81 -8.37
CA THR A 65 -1.65 -4.17 -8.77
C THR A 65 -0.73 -4.13 -9.98
N GLU A 66 -1.03 -3.29 -10.97
CA GLU A 66 -0.18 -3.11 -12.16
C GLU A 66 1.21 -2.56 -11.79
N LEU A 67 1.27 -1.59 -10.87
CA LEU A 67 2.55 -1.09 -10.34
C LEU A 67 3.36 -2.21 -9.67
N ALA A 68 2.73 -3.01 -8.80
CA ALA A 68 3.43 -4.08 -8.09
C ALA A 68 3.87 -5.21 -9.03
N GLU A 69 3.06 -5.59 -10.01
CA GLU A 69 3.39 -6.62 -11.01
C GLU A 69 4.57 -6.21 -11.91
N SER A 70 4.64 -4.92 -12.27
CA SER A 70 5.72 -4.38 -13.09
C SER A 70 7.00 -4.06 -12.31
N TYR A 71 6.97 -4.15 -10.99
CA TYR A 71 8.07 -3.77 -10.11
C TYR A 71 8.81 -4.98 -9.54
N ARG A 72 10.15 -4.95 -9.61
CA ARG A 72 11.03 -6.08 -9.24
C ARG A 72 10.79 -6.61 -7.82
N HIS A 73 10.50 -5.72 -6.88
CA HIS A 73 10.24 -6.06 -5.48
C HIS A 73 8.75 -5.92 -5.13
N GLY A 74 7.87 -6.09 -6.12
CA GLY A 74 6.44 -6.05 -5.97
C GLY A 74 5.82 -7.44 -5.93
N ALA A 75 4.72 -7.56 -5.17
CA ALA A 75 3.88 -8.73 -5.10
C ALA A 75 2.41 -8.32 -5.01
N VAL A 76 1.54 -9.10 -5.63
CA VAL A 76 0.09 -8.94 -5.56
C VAL A 76 -0.55 -10.20 -4.98
N TYR A 77 -1.47 -10.02 -4.05
CA TYR A 77 -2.33 -11.05 -3.51
C TYR A 77 -3.78 -10.77 -3.93
N HIS A 78 -4.26 -11.49 -4.94
CA HIS A 78 -5.62 -11.35 -5.47
C HIS A 78 -6.67 -12.03 -4.59
N GLU A 79 -7.02 -11.39 -3.48
CA GLU A 79 -8.05 -11.87 -2.55
C GLU A 79 -8.60 -10.70 -1.73
N ARG A 80 -9.76 -10.89 -1.13
CA ARG A 80 -10.33 -9.92 -0.18
C ARG A 80 -9.41 -9.74 1.02
N ALA A 81 -9.23 -8.48 1.43
CA ALA A 81 -8.44 -8.11 2.59
C ALA A 81 -8.81 -8.89 3.87
N THR A 82 -10.10 -9.17 4.08
CA THR A 82 -10.60 -9.90 5.26
C THR A 82 -10.19 -11.36 5.30
N VAL A 83 -9.70 -11.93 4.19
CA VAL A 83 -9.18 -13.30 4.11
C VAL A 83 -7.65 -13.26 4.04
N ALA A 84 -7.10 -12.43 3.16
CA ALA A 84 -5.67 -12.39 2.90
C ALA A 84 -4.86 -11.84 4.08
N VAL A 85 -5.30 -10.76 4.74
CA VAL A 85 -4.51 -10.11 5.80
C VAL A 85 -4.37 -11.04 7.03
N PRO A 86 -5.44 -11.67 7.55
CA PRO A 86 -5.27 -12.68 8.62
C PRO A 86 -4.34 -13.82 8.21
N ALA A 87 -4.51 -14.39 7.02
CA ALA A 87 -3.67 -15.50 6.56
C ALA A 87 -2.17 -15.11 6.46
N ILE A 88 -1.87 -13.89 6.03
CA ILE A 88 -0.50 -13.35 6.01
C ILE A 88 0.06 -13.26 7.44
N VAL A 89 -0.74 -12.77 8.39
CA VAL A 89 -0.32 -12.68 9.80
C VAL A 89 -0.05 -14.07 10.37
N ASP A 90 -0.97 -15.03 10.19
CA ASP A 90 -0.83 -16.41 10.67
C ASP A 90 0.43 -17.07 10.09
N HIS A 91 0.71 -16.84 8.81
CA HIS A 91 1.92 -17.35 8.15
C HIS A 91 3.21 -16.75 8.75
N LEU A 92 3.23 -15.44 8.99
CA LEU A 92 4.39 -14.75 9.59
C LEU A 92 4.64 -15.17 11.03
N LEU A 93 3.59 -15.50 11.78
CA LEU A 93 3.68 -16.01 13.16
C LEU A 93 4.01 -17.51 13.23
N GLY A 94 4.00 -18.22 12.10
CA GLY A 94 4.30 -19.65 12.03
C GLY A 94 3.14 -20.56 12.44
N GLU A 95 1.92 -20.04 12.54
CA GLU A 95 0.72 -20.79 12.95
C GLU A 95 0.13 -21.65 11.81
N GLY A 96 0.78 -21.68 10.64
CA GLY A 96 0.42 -22.49 9.47
C GLY A 96 1.28 -23.75 9.24
N ARG A 97 2.06 -24.23 10.23
CA ARG A 97 2.75 -25.53 10.15
C ARG A 97 2.06 -26.54 11.08
N THR A 98 1.06 -27.24 10.55
CA THR A 98 0.69 -28.60 11.00
C THR A 98 0.71 -29.51 9.79
#